data_AF-A0A2V8LW73-F1
#
_entry.id   AF-A0A2V8LW73-F1
#
_cell.length_a   1.000
_cell.length_b   1.000
_cell.length_c   1.000
_cell.angle_alpha   90.00
_cell.angle_beta   90.00
_cell.angle_gamma   90.00
#
_symmetry.space_group_name_H-M   'P 1'
#
loop_
_entity.id
_entity.type
_entity.pdbx_description
1 polymer ?
#
loop_
_entity_poly.entity_id
_entity_poly.type
_entity_poly.pdbx_seq_one_letter_code
_entity_poly.pdbx_strand_id
1 'polypeptide(L)'
;ASERERSQRIRSPSTSLDQKQIAASWNPHEQAPDDRLNDFRLALGKRLELEMRLAFAEVWHDRAVHHGDTYRFEVMDQSTGEERKISDLDVRRRAAARATRSSDSDHASRDQAIETDLAQHSVTLQQLTEARQIKIAALGKDVGSLRGTLSKVDQGIKKRYEMPSDRQVIPLLARETPLELQKQAVKLNLPDRVLELERLRVALARQYDAPTRTDDEAETLAAQVNVARADFMARNARLDNFEASIHLTPYEVHGERWSLAALDKQISRRQEDAKLVPQRAARLDLRSLIQLNYSPAGRQEAAAEVGYLKLIREEVVRQIEQRRQPLVTDRALAREMVDILDDAQASEISRTREDKDIPEPKYEAYQMRSFESSAETLHDSKLLHEVHEWEKNASKNDTEINWEGRAVAREIMSGIAVEETKERLQHFLESKKVASLHLGDHRTGTLREVEARTLTEYLARAIESTEQRDFRRTVKLAAHEHHGRLVSEFEKAQEYHHAAHEMAFDAKEREPTFTDKEKVNLEIHAERQNDDAERERYLDLARPEPDQHERVMVAHDR
;
A
#
# COMPACT_ATOMS: atom_id res chain seq x y z
N ALA A 1 25.98 14.77 -19.76
CA ALA A 1 25.30 15.79 -20.60
C ALA A 1 23.98 15.17 -21.04
N SER A 2 22.84 15.42 -20.38
CA SER A 2 21.98 16.58 -20.60
C SER A 2 21.16 16.95 -19.35
N GLU A 3 21.82 17.40 -18.28
CA GLU A 3 21.16 18.12 -17.16
C GLU A 3 20.61 19.51 -17.54
N ARG A 4 20.63 19.87 -18.83
CA ARG A 4 20.11 21.14 -19.35
C ARG A 4 18.69 21.07 -19.92
N GLU A 5 18.06 19.89 -19.99
CA GLU A 5 16.69 19.77 -20.55
C GLU A 5 15.59 19.56 -19.50
N ARG A 6 15.90 19.25 -18.24
CA ARG A 6 14.89 19.09 -17.17
C ARG A 6 14.54 20.37 -16.40
N SER A 7 15.20 21.50 -16.70
CA SER A 7 14.94 22.80 -16.06
C SER A 7 14.08 23.77 -16.90
N GLN A 8 13.43 23.30 -17.97
CA GLN A 8 12.56 24.14 -18.80
C GLN A 8 11.26 23.41 -19.17
N ARG A 9 10.22 23.60 -18.34
CA ARG A 9 8.81 23.88 -18.73
C ARG A 9 7.84 23.59 -17.57
N ILE A 10 7.96 24.36 -16.50
CA ILE A 10 6.78 24.89 -15.80
C ILE A 10 6.98 26.40 -15.76
N ARG A 11 6.90 27.02 -16.94
CA ARG A 11 6.49 28.42 -17.01
C ARG A 11 4.98 28.40 -16.94
N SER A 12 4.43 28.49 -15.73
CA SER A 12 3.02 28.84 -15.56
C SER A 12 2.80 30.16 -16.31
N PRO A 13 1.84 30.26 -17.25
CA PRO A 13 1.44 31.55 -17.75
C PRO A 13 0.75 32.28 -16.60
N SER A 14 1.47 33.15 -15.90
CA SER A 14 0.87 34.12 -14.99
C SER A 14 0.23 35.25 -15.81
N THR A 15 -0.68 34.90 -16.71
CA THR A 15 -1.66 35.85 -17.23
C THR A 15 -2.80 35.85 -16.23
N SER A 16 -3.12 37.01 -15.65
CA SER A 16 -4.42 37.19 -15.01
C SER A 16 -5.47 36.81 -16.04
N LEU A 17 -6.07 35.63 -15.90
CA LEU A 17 -7.16 35.20 -16.76
C LEU A 17 -8.24 36.28 -16.68
N ASP A 18 -8.55 36.86 -17.84
CA ASP A 18 -9.61 37.84 -17.95
C ASP A 18 -10.93 37.14 -17.60
N GLN A 19 -11.83 37.82 -16.88
CA GLN A 19 -13.13 37.27 -16.48
C GLN A 19 -13.88 36.67 -17.68
N LYS A 20 -13.72 37.29 -18.86
CA LYS A 20 -14.27 36.81 -20.12
C LYS A 20 -13.73 35.44 -20.53
N GLN A 21 -12.45 35.17 -20.29
CA GLN A 21 -11.84 33.87 -20.57
C GLN A 21 -12.37 32.79 -19.62
N ILE A 22 -12.59 33.12 -18.35
CA ILE A 22 -13.20 32.19 -17.38
C ILE A 22 -14.64 31.88 -17.78
N ALA A 23 -15.46 32.89 -18.07
CA ALA A 23 -16.83 32.67 -18.53
C ALA A 23 -16.88 31.83 -19.81
N ALA A 24 -16.06 32.17 -20.81
CA ALA A 24 -15.96 31.43 -22.06
C ALA A 24 -15.52 29.96 -21.87
N SER A 25 -14.72 29.66 -20.82
CA SER A 25 -14.32 28.29 -20.50
C SER A 25 -15.48 27.42 -19.99
N TRP A 26 -16.52 28.04 -19.42
CA TRP A 26 -17.72 27.33 -18.95
C TRP A 26 -18.80 27.28 -20.02
N ASN A 27 -19.07 28.42 -20.66
CA ASN A 27 -20.04 28.54 -21.73
C ASN A 27 -19.54 29.57 -22.77
N PRO A 28 -19.21 29.15 -24.01
CA PRO A 28 -18.69 30.04 -25.06
C PRO A 28 -19.64 31.18 -25.45
N HIS A 29 -20.94 31.03 -25.19
CA HIS A 29 -21.98 31.98 -25.60
C HIS A 29 -22.41 32.92 -24.48
N GLU A 30 -21.96 32.68 -23.25
CA GLU A 30 -22.33 33.49 -22.08
C GLU A 30 -21.45 34.73 -21.97
N GLN A 31 -22.06 35.92 -21.92
CA GLN A 31 -21.34 37.12 -21.54
C GLN A 31 -21.18 37.13 -20.01
N ALA A 32 -19.95 37.35 -19.54
CA ALA A 32 -19.67 37.35 -18.12
C ALA A 32 -20.58 38.39 -17.41
N PRO A 33 -21.36 37.99 -16.39
CA PRO A 33 -22.26 38.92 -15.71
C PRO A 33 -21.44 40.07 -15.11
N ASP A 34 -21.86 41.31 -15.37
CA ASP A 34 -21.23 42.51 -14.85
C ASP A 34 -21.58 42.64 -13.36
N ASP A 35 -20.78 41.99 -12.53
CA ASP A 35 -20.91 41.94 -11.08
C ASP A 35 -19.73 42.72 -10.46
N ARG A 36 -20.06 43.72 -9.63
CA ARG A 36 -19.07 44.54 -8.91
C ARG A 36 -18.19 43.71 -7.97
N LEU A 37 -18.60 42.48 -7.65
CA LEU A 37 -17.85 41.54 -6.83
C LEU A 37 -16.89 40.65 -7.64
N ASN A 38 -16.81 40.75 -8.96
CA ASN A 38 -15.99 39.85 -9.79
C ASN A 38 -14.51 39.87 -9.41
N ASP A 39 -13.91 41.04 -9.15
CA ASP A 39 -12.52 41.13 -8.72
C ASP A 39 -12.26 40.45 -7.38
N PHE A 40 -13.24 40.51 -6.46
CA PHE A 40 -13.20 39.79 -5.19
C PHE A 40 -13.32 38.28 -5.40
N ARG A 41 -14.24 37.85 -6.27
CA ARG A 41 -14.45 36.43 -6.60
C ARG A 41 -13.26 35.78 -7.29
N LEU A 42 -12.57 36.51 -8.17
CA LEU A 42 -11.32 36.08 -8.80
C LEU A 42 -10.21 35.94 -7.76
N ALA A 43 -10.12 36.89 -6.81
CA ALA A 43 -9.17 36.79 -5.71
C ALA A 43 -9.45 35.59 -4.80
N LEU A 44 -10.72 35.30 -4.51
CA LEU A 44 -11.14 34.09 -3.79
C LEU A 44 -10.80 32.80 -4.56
N GLY A 45 -10.99 32.77 -5.88
CA GLY A 45 -10.61 31.64 -6.71
C GLY A 45 -9.11 31.36 -6.64
N LYS A 46 -8.29 32.40 -6.79
CA LYS A 46 -6.82 32.28 -6.66
C LYS A 46 -6.40 31.84 -5.26
N ARG A 47 -7.07 32.33 -4.22
CA ARG A 47 -6.83 31.89 -2.84
C ARG A 47 -7.12 30.39 -2.69
N LEU A 48 -8.27 29.93 -3.17
CA LEU A 48 -8.66 28.52 -3.10
C LEU A 48 -7.68 27.62 -3.85
N GLU A 49 -7.27 28.01 -5.06
CA GLU A 49 -6.26 27.27 -5.83
C GLU A 49 -4.94 27.13 -5.06
N LEU A 50 -4.46 28.22 -4.46
CA LEU A 50 -3.25 28.21 -3.65
C LEU A 50 -3.39 27.37 -2.37
N GLU A 51 -4.56 27.42 -1.73
CA GLU A 51 -4.87 26.60 -0.55
C GLU A 51 -4.83 25.11 -0.89
N MET A 52 -5.48 24.71 -2.00
CA MET A 52 -5.47 23.32 -2.48
C MET A 52 -4.05 22.86 -2.80
N ARG A 53 -3.29 23.66 -3.56
CA ARG A 53 -1.90 23.34 -3.90
C ARG A 53 -1.00 23.26 -2.68
N LEU A 54 -1.23 24.10 -1.67
CA LEU A 54 -0.53 24.04 -0.39
C LEU A 54 -0.83 22.71 0.32
N ALA A 55 -2.11 22.33 0.44
CA ALA A 55 -2.50 21.06 1.05
C ALA A 55 -1.85 19.87 0.33
N PHE A 56 -1.78 19.90 -1.01
CA PHE A 56 -1.10 18.85 -1.78
C PHE A 56 0.40 18.79 -1.51
N ALA A 57 1.06 19.96 -1.45
CA ALA A 57 2.49 20.05 -1.14
C ALA A 57 2.80 19.57 0.29
N GLU A 58 1.94 19.88 1.26
CA GLU A 58 2.04 19.41 2.64
C GLU A 58 1.93 17.89 2.72
N VAL A 59 0.97 17.26 2.03
CA VAL A 59 0.84 15.79 1.98
C VAL A 59 2.07 15.14 1.35
N TRP A 60 2.60 15.70 0.25
CA TRP A 60 3.84 15.18 -0.36
C TRP A 60 5.04 15.31 0.57
N HIS A 61 5.17 16.45 1.26
CA HIS A 61 6.22 16.68 2.24
C HIS A 61 6.11 15.68 3.40
N ASP A 62 4.92 15.51 3.97
CA ASP A 62 4.69 14.61 5.10
C ASP A 62 4.95 13.16 4.70
N ARG A 63 4.58 12.74 3.48
CA ARG A 63 4.91 11.43 2.94
C ARG A 63 6.41 11.24 2.78
N ALA A 64 7.15 12.24 2.31
CA ALA A 64 8.61 12.17 2.18
C ALA A 64 9.30 12.12 3.56
N VAL A 65 8.74 12.79 4.57
CA VAL A 65 9.25 12.76 5.94
C VAL A 65 9.01 11.39 6.59
N HIS A 66 7.79 10.86 6.54
CA HIS A 66 7.41 9.64 7.28
C HIS A 66 7.68 8.34 6.51
N HIS A 67 7.63 8.38 5.17
CA HIS A 67 7.74 7.22 4.29
C HIS A 67 8.80 7.42 3.18
N GLY A 68 9.75 8.33 3.39
CA GLY A 68 10.81 8.60 2.41
C GLY A 68 11.81 7.45 2.27
N ASP A 69 11.82 6.50 3.19
CA ASP A 69 12.57 5.25 3.12
C ASP A 69 12.09 4.33 1.98
N THR A 70 10.84 4.49 1.52
CA THR A 70 10.30 3.75 0.37
C THR A 70 10.50 4.46 -0.96
N TYR A 71 11.07 5.67 -0.96
CA TYR A 71 11.27 6.43 -2.19
C TYR A 71 12.48 5.86 -2.92
N ARG A 72 12.32 5.63 -4.22
CA ARG A 72 13.40 5.15 -5.07
C ARG A 72 14.16 6.30 -5.67
N PHE A 73 15.47 6.28 -5.47
CA PHE A 73 16.40 7.23 -6.06
C PHE A 73 17.41 6.47 -6.91
N GLU A 74 17.90 7.14 -7.94
CA GLU A 74 18.98 6.64 -8.79
C GLU A 74 20.29 6.79 -8.01
N VAL A 75 20.83 5.65 -7.56
CA VAL A 75 22.03 5.57 -6.73
C VAL A 75 22.89 4.38 -7.17
N MET A 76 24.16 4.39 -6.79
CA MET A 76 25.06 3.27 -7.03
C MET A 76 24.73 2.12 -6.07
N ASP A 77 24.26 0.98 -6.60
CA ASP A 77 24.00 -0.20 -5.78
C ASP A 77 25.28 -1.02 -5.61
N GLN A 78 25.81 -1.05 -4.39
CA GLN A 78 27.03 -1.80 -4.08
C GLN A 78 26.90 -3.32 -4.26
N SER A 79 25.69 -3.87 -4.32
CA SER A 79 25.48 -5.30 -4.57
C SER A 79 25.68 -5.71 -6.03
N THR A 80 25.44 -4.78 -6.97
CA THR A 80 25.58 -5.03 -8.41
C THR A 80 26.74 -4.24 -9.03
N GLY A 81 27.18 -3.16 -8.40
CA GLY A 81 28.14 -2.21 -8.97
C GLY A 81 27.54 -1.30 -10.05
N GLU A 82 26.21 -1.19 -10.12
CA GLU A 82 25.48 -0.44 -11.15
C GLU A 82 24.63 0.68 -10.55
N GLU A 83 24.41 1.74 -11.33
CA GLU A 83 23.46 2.79 -10.98
C GLU A 83 22.03 2.33 -11.29
N ARG A 84 21.14 2.40 -10.30
CA ARG A 84 19.75 2.00 -10.46
C ARG A 84 18.82 2.66 -9.46
N LYS A 85 17.52 2.60 -9.75
CA LYS A 85 16.46 3.14 -8.89
C LYS A 85 16.09 2.18 -7.77
N ILE A 86 16.61 2.44 -6.58
CA ILE A 86 16.34 1.64 -5.38
C ILE A 86 16.00 2.53 -4.17
N SER A 87 15.39 1.94 -3.14
CA SER A 87 15.06 2.61 -1.88
C SER A 87 15.83 2.03 -0.70
N ASP A 88 15.87 2.75 0.43
CA ASP A 88 16.48 2.25 1.68
C ASP A 88 15.78 0.98 2.16
N LEU A 89 14.44 0.94 2.03
CA LEU A 89 13.65 -0.24 2.34
C LEU A 89 14.02 -1.45 1.45
N ASP A 90 14.28 -1.23 0.16
CA ASP A 90 14.68 -2.29 -0.77
C ASP A 90 16.03 -2.91 -0.36
N VAL A 91 17.01 -2.08 0.04
CA VAL A 91 18.32 -2.56 0.54
C VAL A 91 18.14 -3.40 1.81
N ARG A 92 17.35 -2.91 2.79
CA ARG A 92 17.08 -3.64 4.04
C ARG A 92 16.36 -4.96 3.81
N ARG A 93 15.41 -5.02 2.88
CA ARG A 93 14.68 -6.25 2.55
C ARG A 93 15.58 -7.30 1.93
N ARG A 94 16.52 -6.90 1.05
CA ARG A 94 17.51 -7.81 0.48
C ARG A 94 18.49 -8.33 1.54
N ALA A 95 18.96 -7.46 2.44
CA ALA A 95 19.77 -7.87 3.60
C ALA A 95 19.04 -8.92 4.46
N ALA A 96 17.76 -8.68 4.76
CA ALA A 96 16.93 -9.62 5.51
C ALA A 96 16.70 -10.95 4.76
N ALA A 97 16.56 -10.93 3.43
CA ALA A 97 16.44 -12.14 2.62
C ALA A 97 17.73 -12.97 2.68
N ARG A 98 18.90 -12.35 2.42
CA ARG A 98 20.22 -13.00 2.51
C ARG A 98 20.52 -13.57 3.89
N ALA A 99 20.12 -12.84 4.94
CA ALA A 99 20.26 -13.31 6.32
C ALA A 99 19.39 -14.55 6.60
N THR A 100 18.19 -14.63 6.01
CA THR A 100 17.30 -15.81 6.17
C THR A 100 17.95 -17.09 5.68
N ARG A 101 18.71 -17.01 4.59
CA ARG A 101 19.41 -18.15 3.98
C ARG A 101 20.65 -18.57 4.75
N SER A 102 21.37 -17.62 5.35
CA SER A 102 22.66 -17.87 6.01
C SER A 102 22.57 -18.24 7.48
N SER A 103 21.52 -17.84 8.19
CA SER A 103 21.33 -18.15 9.61
C SER A 103 20.38 -19.33 9.81
N ASP A 104 20.90 -20.46 10.29
CA ASP A 104 20.08 -21.59 10.73
C ASP A 104 19.37 -21.24 12.05
N SER A 105 18.08 -20.89 11.97
CA SER A 105 17.10 -20.79 13.06
C SER A 105 17.36 -19.83 14.24
N ASP A 106 18.58 -19.30 14.43
CA ASP A 106 18.91 -18.39 15.53
C ASP A 106 18.72 -16.92 15.13
N HIS A 107 17.76 -16.26 15.79
CA HIS A 107 17.41 -14.87 15.55
C HIS A 107 18.58 -13.91 15.78
N ALA A 108 19.43 -14.15 16.77
CA ALA A 108 20.57 -13.28 17.06
C ALA A 108 21.61 -13.30 15.93
N SER A 109 21.94 -14.50 15.43
CA SER A 109 22.84 -14.66 14.28
C SER A 109 22.28 -14.02 13.01
N ARG A 110 20.95 -14.09 12.81
CA ARG A 110 20.25 -13.47 11.68
C ARG A 110 20.36 -11.95 11.73
N ASP A 111 20.08 -11.33 12.87
CA ASP A 111 20.13 -9.87 13.00
C ASP A 111 21.57 -9.36 12.83
N GLN A 112 22.56 -10.07 13.36
CA GLN A 112 23.97 -9.75 13.13
C GLN A 112 24.36 -9.85 11.63
N ALA A 113 23.84 -10.86 10.92
CA ALA A 113 24.07 -10.99 9.47
C ALA A 113 23.44 -9.82 8.69
N ILE A 114 22.24 -9.37 9.08
CA ILE A 114 21.60 -8.18 8.50
C ILE A 114 22.47 -6.94 8.73
N GLU A 115 22.93 -6.69 9.96
CA GLU A 115 23.75 -5.53 10.27
C GLU A 115 25.08 -5.54 9.51
N THR A 116 25.72 -6.71 9.42
CA THR A 116 26.96 -6.88 8.67
C THR A 116 26.76 -6.57 7.18
N ASP A 117 25.66 -7.06 6.60
CA ASP A 117 25.31 -6.79 5.21
C ASP A 117 24.99 -5.30 5.00
N LEU A 118 24.21 -4.68 5.87
CA LEU A 118 23.92 -3.24 5.80
C LEU A 118 25.18 -2.38 5.94
N ALA A 119 26.17 -2.80 6.75
CA ALA A 119 27.45 -2.12 6.86
C ALA A 119 28.25 -2.15 5.54
N GLN A 120 28.18 -3.26 4.79
CA GLN A 120 28.78 -3.35 3.45
C GLN A 120 28.10 -2.40 2.45
N HIS A 121 26.79 -2.17 2.62
CA HIS A 121 25.99 -1.28 1.77
C HIS A 121 25.92 0.17 2.27
N SER A 122 26.80 0.56 3.20
CA SER A 122 26.76 1.86 3.88
C SER A 122 26.84 3.07 2.93
N VAL A 123 27.62 2.97 1.84
CA VAL A 123 27.73 4.05 0.84
C VAL A 123 26.41 4.24 0.09
N THR A 124 25.77 3.14 -0.31
CA THR A 124 24.46 3.16 -0.97
C THR A 124 23.40 3.81 -0.05
N LEU A 125 23.38 3.39 1.23
CA LEU A 125 22.46 3.91 2.23
C LEU A 125 22.69 5.40 2.53
N GLN A 126 23.96 5.85 2.51
CA GLN A 126 24.30 7.26 2.67
C GLN A 126 23.78 8.09 1.48
N GLN A 127 24.02 7.64 0.23
CA GLN A 127 23.50 8.31 -0.96
C GLN A 127 21.97 8.43 -0.94
N LEU A 128 21.28 7.36 -0.54
CA LEU A 128 19.81 7.34 -0.39
C LEU A 128 19.35 8.33 0.68
N THR A 129 20.05 8.40 1.81
CA THR A 129 19.75 9.34 2.90
C THR A 129 19.93 10.79 2.45
N GLU A 130 21.02 11.10 1.75
CA GLU A 130 21.30 12.42 1.18
C GLU A 130 20.25 12.82 0.14
N ALA A 131 19.93 11.93 -0.81
CA ALA A 131 18.89 12.16 -1.81
C ALA A 131 17.51 12.41 -1.18
N ARG A 132 17.15 11.64 -0.15
CA ARG A 132 15.94 11.85 0.64
C ARG A 132 15.94 13.22 1.32
N GLN A 133 17.02 13.62 1.97
CA GLN A 133 17.12 14.92 2.63
C GLN A 133 16.98 16.08 1.64
N ILE A 134 17.62 15.99 0.46
CA ILE A 134 17.46 16.97 -0.61
C ILE A 134 16.00 17.06 -1.06
N LYS A 135 15.32 15.92 -1.23
CA LYS A 135 13.90 15.88 -1.63
C LYS A 135 13.00 16.51 -0.56
N ILE A 136 13.20 16.18 0.72
CA ILE A 136 12.45 16.77 1.84
C ILE A 136 12.67 18.28 1.89
N ALA A 137 13.92 18.74 1.76
CA ALA A 137 14.24 20.17 1.78
C ALA A 137 13.59 20.93 0.61
N ALA A 138 13.59 20.34 -0.60
CA ALA A 138 12.92 20.91 -1.76
C ALA A 138 11.39 21.05 -1.54
N LEU A 139 10.74 19.97 -1.07
CA LEU A 139 9.30 20.01 -0.76
C LEU A 139 8.98 21.00 0.36
N GLY A 140 9.82 21.07 1.40
CA GLY A 140 9.66 22.03 2.49
C GLY A 140 9.79 23.48 2.02
N LYS A 141 10.69 23.76 1.08
CA LYS A 141 10.81 25.07 0.43
C LYS A 141 9.56 25.42 -0.37
N ASP A 142 9.00 24.46 -1.10
CA ASP A 142 7.77 24.66 -1.89
C ASP A 142 6.57 24.97 -0.97
N VAL A 143 6.41 24.21 0.13
CA VAL A 143 5.41 24.49 1.17
C VAL A 143 5.59 25.90 1.75
N GLY A 144 6.82 26.28 2.10
CA GLY A 144 7.13 27.63 2.61
C GLY A 144 6.81 28.74 1.61
N SER A 145 7.12 28.52 0.33
CA SER A 145 6.80 29.45 -0.77
C SER A 145 5.29 29.62 -0.94
N LEU A 146 4.53 28.52 -0.97
CA LEU A 146 3.07 28.53 -1.11
C LEU A 146 2.37 29.17 0.10
N ARG A 147 2.82 28.90 1.33
CA ARG A 147 2.32 29.61 2.53
C ARG A 147 2.58 31.10 2.45
N GLY A 148 3.77 31.50 1.98
CA GLY A 148 4.14 32.90 1.80
C GLY A 148 3.29 33.62 0.75
N THR A 149 2.98 32.97 -0.38
CA THR A 149 2.12 33.54 -1.43
C THR A 149 0.66 33.59 -0.99
N LEU A 150 0.14 32.55 -0.34
CA LEU A 150 -1.21 32.51 0.20
C LEU A 150 -1.43 33.63 1.22
N SER A 151 -0.50 33.82 2.16
CA SER A 151 -0.56 34.91 3.15
C SER A 151 -0.60 36.31 2.51
N LYS A 152 0.14 36.52 1.42
CA LYS A 152 0.09 37.78 0.65
C LYS A 152 -1.27 37.99 -0.02
N VAL A 153 -1.85 36.93 -0.58
CA VAL A 153 -3.19 36.97 -1.19
C VAL A 153 -4.25 37.26 -0.13
N ASP A 154 -4.21 36.60 1.02
CA ASP A 154 -5.15 36.84 2.13
C ASP A 154 -5.08 38.27 2.65
N GLN A 155 -3.87 38.81 2.84
CA GLN A 155 -3.70 40.22 3.22
C GLN A 155 -4.21 41.16 2.13
N GLY A 156 -4.00 40.83 0.85
CA GLY A 156 -4.53 41.60 -0.28
C GLY A 156 -6.05 41.63 -0.28
N ILE A 157 -6.70 40.49 -0.03
CA ILE A 157 -8.16 40.38 0.05
C ILE A 157 -8.69 41.21 1.22
N LYS A 158 -8.13 41.02 2.43
CA LYS A 158 -8.55 41.75 3.64
C LYS A 158 -8.39 43.27 3.53
N LYS A 159 -7.39 43.74 2.76
CA LYS A 159 -7.14 45.18 2.57
C LYS A 159 -8.03 45.82 1.51
N ARG A 160 -8.38 45.08 0.46
CA ARG A 160 -9.08 45.63 -0.73
C ARG A 160 -10.59 45.45 -0.68
N TYR A 161 -11.08 44.48 0.08
CA TYR A 161 -12.49 44.12 0.08
C TYR A 161 -13.02 44.04 1.51
N GLU A 162 -14.14 44.71 1.76
CA GLU A 162 -14.95 44.46 2.96
C GLU A 162 -15.69 43.14 2.75
N MET A 163 -15.48 42.19 3.67
CA MET A 163 -16.11 40.87 3.61
C MET A 163 -17.64 41.04 3.71
N PRO A 164 -18.42 40.69 2.67
CA PRO A 164 -19.88 40.72 2.77
C PRO A 164 -20.31 39.71 3.83
N SER A 165 -20.93 40.17 4.93
CA SER A 165 -21.30 39.31 6.06
C SER A 165 -22.47 38.37 5.77
N ASP A 166 -23.28 38.66 4.74
CA ASP A 166 -24.59 38.00 4.53
C ASP A 166 -24.69 37.20 3.22
N ARG A 167 -23.63 37.11 2.40
CA ARG A 167 -23.66 36.37 1.13
C ARG A 167 -22.47 35.44 0.98
N GLN A 168 -22.73 34.15 0.83
CA GLN A 168 -21.72 33.18 0.42
C GLN A 168 -21.35 33.45 -1.04
N VAL A 169 -20.17 34.02 -1.26
CA VAL A 169 -19.67 34.38 -2.58
C VAL A 169 -18.96 33.17 -3.20
N ILE A 170 -19.41 32.73 -4.37
CA ILE A 170 -18.82 31.59 -5.10
C ILE A 170 -17.50 32.05 -5.76
N PRO A 171 -16.35 31.42 -5.44
CA PRO A 171 -15.06 31.70 -6.07
C PRO A 171 -15.12 31.48 -7.58
N LEU A 172 -14.50 32.35 -8.38
CA LEU A 172 -14.41 32.18 -9.83
C LEU A 172 -13.13 31.44 -10.21
N LEU A 173 -13.29 30.30 -10.89
CA LEU A 173 -12.21 29.51 -11.46
C LEU A 173 -12.54 29.14 -12.92
N ALA A 174 -11.51 29.05 -13.76
CA ALA A 174 -11.65 28.48 -15.10
C ALA A 174 -12.02 26.99 -15.01
N ARG A 175 -12.77 26.47 -15.97
CA ARG A 175 -13.27 25.09 -15.97
C ARG A 175 -12.18 24.02 -15.77
N GLU A 176 -11.02 24.24 -16.36
CA GLU A 176 -9.86 23.34 -16.30
C GLU A 176 -9.26 23.24 -14.88
N THR A 177 -9.33 24.32 -14.08
CA THR A 177 -8.66 24.39 -12.78
C THR A 177 -9.28 23.43 -11.74
N PRO A 178 -10.61 23.38 -11.52
CA PRO A 178 -11.22 22.36 -10.66
C PRO A 178 -10.92 20.93 -11.11
N LEU A 179 -10.84 20.67 -12.42
CA LEU A 179 -10.48 19.36 -12.95
C LEU A 179 -9.04 18.96 -12.59
N GLU A 180 -8.07 19.85 -12.83
CA GLU A 180 -6.67 19.62 -12.47
C GLU A 180 -6.49 19.40 -10.96
N LEU A 181 -7.10 20.26 -10.15
CA LEU A 181 -7.03 20.16 -8.68
C LEU A 181 -7.69 18.88 -8.18
N GLN A 182 -8.81 18.46 -8.77
CA GLN A 182 -9.47 17.21 -8.41
C GLN A 182 -8.59 16.01 -8.76
N LYS A 183 -7.97 15.98 -9.95
CA LYS A 183 -7.04 14.90 -10.33
C LYS A 183 -5.92 14.74 -9.29
N GLN A 184 -5.35 15.85 -8.82
CA GLN A 184 -4.34 15.80 -7.76
C GLN A 184 -4.92 15.37 -6.40
N ALA A 185 -6.10 15.85 -6.03
CA ALA A 185 -6.76 15.46 -4.77
C ALA A 185 -7.13 13.97 -4.73
N VAL A 186 -7.62 13.41 -5.84
CA VAL A 186 -7.88 11.97 -6.00
C VAL A 186 -6.57 11.18 -5.89
N LYS A 187 -5.52 11.60 -6.61
CA LYS A 187 -4.19 10.97 -6.55
C LYS A 187 -3.59 10.95 -5.14
N LEU A 188 -3.89 11.97 -4.33
CA LEU A 188 -3.45 12.09 -2.95
C LEU A 188 -4.42 11.50 -1.92
N ASN A 189 -5.54 10.93 -2.36
CA ASN A 189 -6.59 10.38 -1.51
C ASN A 189 -7.14 11.39 -0.49
N LEU A 190 -7.50 12.59 -0.96
CA LEU A 190 -8.04 13.70 -0.16
C LEU A 190 -9.54 13.91 -0.41
N PRO A 191 -10.43 13.10 0.21
CA PRO A 191 -11.87 13.11 -0.09
C PRO A 191 -12.52 14.47 0.18
N ASP A 192 -12.20 15.11 1.31
CA ASP A 192 -12.71 16.45 1.66
C ASP A 192 -12.49 17.49 0.56
N ARG A 193 -11.29 17.48 -0.05
CA ARG A 193 -10.93 18.42 -1.11
C ARG A 193 -11.61 18.10 -2.42
N VAL A 194 -11.83 16.81 -2.72
CA VAL A 194 -12.63 16.40 -3.88
C VAL A 194 -14.08 16.87 -3.70
N LEU A 195 -14.69 16.65 -2.54
CA LEU A 195 -16.04 17.10 -2.25
C LEU A 195 -16.22 18.62 -2.36
N GLU A 196 -15.24 19.40 -1.86
CA GLU A 196 -15.22 20.85 -1.99
C GLU A 196 -15.18 21.29 -3.47
N LEU A 197 -14.31 20.66 -4.27
CA LEU A 197 -14.19 20.94 -5.70
C LEU A 197 -15.44 20.51 -6.49
N GLU A 198 -16.09 19.42 -6.09
CA GLU A 198 -17.35 18.97 -6.70
C GLU A 198 -18.49 19.95 -6.46
N ARG A 199 -18.65 20.41 -5.21
CA ARG A 199 -19.64 21.43 -4.87
C ARG A 199 -19.40 22.71 -5.64
N LEU A 200 -18.13 23.13 -5.77
CA LEU A 200 -17.76 24.30 -6.53
C LEU A 200 -18.08 24.15 -8.02
N ARG A 201 -17.75 23.00 -8.62
CA ARG A 201 -18.04 22.70 -10.03
C ARG A 201 -19.53 22.79 -10.32
N VAL A 202 -20.36 22.14 -9.50
CA VAL A 202 -21.83 22.19 -9.65
C VAL A 202 -22.35 23.62 -9.51
N ALA A 203 -21.82 24.40 -8.57
CA ALA A 203 -22.21 25.80 -8.38
C ALA A 203 -21.83 26.68 -9.58
N LEU A 204 -20.62 26.53 -10.12
CA LEU A 204 -20.15 27.27 -11.28
C LEU A 204 -20.91 26.88 -12.56
N ALA A 205 -21.14 25.58 -12.77
CA ALA A 205 -21.91 25.09 -13.90
C ALA A 205 -23.33 25.68 -13.92
N ARG A 206 -24.02 25.68 -12.78
CA ARG A 206 -25.34 26.31 -12.64
C ARG A 206 -25.33 27.81 -12.90
N GLN A 207 -24.24 28.50 -12.54
CA GLN A 207 -24.16 29.95 -12.71
C GLN A 207 -23.96 30.36 -14.18
N TYR A 208 -23.23 29.54 -14.95
CA TYR A 208 -22.92 29.80 -16.37
C TYR A 208 -23.84 29.05 -17.34
N ASP A 209 -24.97 28.53 -16.84
CA ASP A 209 -25.92 27.68 -17.58
C ASP A 209 -25.22 26.60 -18.42
N ALA A 210 -24.19 26.00 -17.82
CA ALA A 210 -23.28 25.08 -18.47
C ALA A 210 -23.48 23.66 -17.90
N PRO A 211 -23.18 22.61 -18.68
CA PRO A 211 -23.13 21.27 -18.15
C PRO A 211 -22.04 21.15 -17.08
N THR A 212 -22.35 20.44 -15.98
CA THR A 212 -21.40 20.17 -14.88
C THR A 212 -20.11 19.56 -15.41
N ARG A 213 -20.22 18.61 -16.34
CA ARG A 213 -19.10 17.98 -17.05
C ARG A 213 -19.27 17.96 -18.56
N THR A 214 -18.16 18.08 -19.27
CA THR A 214 -18.03 17.68 -20.69
C THR A 214 -17.93 16.17 -20.81
N ASP A 215 -18.05 15.63 -22.02
CA ASP A 215 -17.96 14.19 -22.25
C ASP A 215 -16.56 13.66 -21.82
N ASP A 216 -15.46 14.31 -22.22
CA ASP A 216 -14.09 13.99 -21.76
C ASP A 216 -13.91 14.03 -20.22
N GLU A 217 -14.55 14.98 -19.54
CA GLU A 217 -14.51 15.09 -18.08
C GLU A 217 -15.31 13.95 -17.41
N ALA A 218 -16.39 13.51 -18.03
CA ALA A 218 -17.18 12.37 -17.58
C ALA A 218 -16.43 11.04 -17.80
N GLU A 219 -15.71 10.87 -18.91
CA GLU A 219 -14.81 9.72 -19.15
C GLU A 219 -13.73 9.65 -18.07
N THR A 220 -13.13 10.80 -17.74
CA THR A 220 -12.11 10.91 -16.68
C THR A 220 -12.68 10.59 -15.31
N LEU A 221 -13.91 11.04 -15.00
CA LEU A 221 -14.59 10.72 -13.75
C LEU A 221 -14.85 9.21 -13.64
N ALA A 222 -15.35 8.58 -14.71
CA ALA A 222 -15.58 7.14 -14.74
C ALA A 222 -14.29 6.35 -14.46
N ALA A 223 -13.18 6.78 -15.07
CA ALA A 223 -11.85 6.22 -14.78
C ALA A 223 -11.46 6.39 -13.30
N GLN A 224 -11.65 7.58 -12.73
CA GLN A 224 -11.35 7.86 -11.31
C GLN A 224 -12.19 7.01 -10.35
N VAL A 225 -13.48 6.81 -10.64
CA VAL A 225 -14.37 5.94 -9.85
C VAL A 225 -13.83 4.52 -9.83
N ASN A 226 -13.52 3.95 -11.00
CA ASN A 226 -13.04 2.59 -11.08
C ASN A 226 -11.72 2.42 -10.30
N VAL A 227 -10.78 3.38 -10.42
CA VAL A 227 -9.51 3.36 -9.67
C VAL A 227 -9.77 3.43 -8.17
N ALA A 228 -10.62 4.37 -7.73
CA ALA A 228 -10.94 4.55 -6.33
C ALA A 228 -11.57 3.29 -5.71
N ARG A 229 -12.45 2.60 -6.45
CA ARG A 229 -13.05 1.32 -6.03
C ARG A 229 -12.00 0.22 -5.89
N ALA A 230 -11.14 0.05 -6.89
CA ALA A 230 -10.05 -0.94 -6.85
C ALA A 230 -9.07 -0.65 -5.69
N ASP A 231 -8.68 0.61 -5.51
CA ASP A 231 -7.80 1.04 -4.43
C ASP A 231 -8.44 0.85 -3.04
N PHE A 232 -9.75 1.13 -2.90
CA PHE A 232 -10.50 0.86 -1.67
C PHE A 232 -10.51 -0.64 -1.34
N MET A 233 -10.81 -1.50 -2.33
CA MET A 233 -10.78 -2.94 -2.15
C MET A 233 -9.38 -3.43 -1.76
N ALA A 234 -8.33 -2.95 -2.42
CA ALA A 234 -6.94 -3.29 -2.11
C ALA A 234 -6.54 -2.85 -0.69
N ARG A 235 -6.95 -1.66 -0.24
CA ARG A 235 -6.73 -1.18 1.13
C ARG A 235 -7.49 -2.02 2.16
N ASN A 236 -8.73 -2.42 1.85
CA ASN A 236 -9.49 -3.31 2.72
C ASN A 236 -8.81 -4.68 2.85
N ALA A 237 -8.37 -5.27 1.73
CA ALA A 237 -7.62 -6.53 1.75
C ALA A 237 -6.30 -6.43 2.54
N ARG A 238 -5.58 -5.30 2.44
CA ARG A 238 -4.37 -5.07 3.26
C ARG A 238 -4.68 -5.03 4.76
N LEU A 239 -5.77 -4.39 5.16
CA LEU A 239 -6.21 -4.39 6.56
C LEU A 239 -6.60 -5.80 7.00
N ASP A 240 -7.35 -6.53 6.20
CA ASP A 240 -7.77 -7.90 6.50
C ASP A 240 -6.54 -8.85 6.63
N ASN A 241 -5.54 -8.70 5.75
CA ASN A 241 -4.29 -9.44 5.81
C ASN A 241 -3.45 -9.06 7.04
N PHE A 242 -3.45 -7.78 7.42
CA PHE A 242 -2.82 -7.33 8.65
C PHE A 242 -3.49 -8.00 9.86
N GLU A 243 -4.81 -7.90 10.00
CA GLU A 243 -5.60 -8.52 11.09
C GLU A 243 -5.41 -10.04 11.14
N ALA A 244 -5.30 -10.70 9.98
CA ALA A 244 -5.06 -12.13 9.91
C ALA A 244 -3.65 -12.54 10.37
N SER A 245 -2.66 -11.65 10.31
CA SER A 245 -1.25 -11.94 10.58
C SER A 245 -0.66 -11.22 11.79
N ILE A 246 -1.44 -10.38 12.48
CA ILE A 246 -0.97 -9.58 13.63
C ILE A 246 -0.31 -10.43 14.72
N HIS A 247 -0.77 -11.66 14.93
CA HIS A 247 -0.26 -12.52 15.99
C HIS A 247 1.07 -13.20 15.65
N LEU A 248 1.40 -13.30 14.37
CA LEU A 248 2.64 -13.90 13.87
C LEU A 248 3.73 -12.85 13.64
N THR A 249 3.33 -11.62 13.34
CA THR A 249 4.25 -10.50 13.09
C THR A 249 5.12 -10.24 14.32
N PRO A 250 6.46 -10.23 14.19
CA PRO A 250 7.36 -9.88 15.28
C PRO A 250 7.44 -8.36 15.47
N TYR A 251 7.47 -7.94 16.73
CA TYR A 251 7.60 -6.56 17.19
C TYR A 251 8.82 -6.42 18.10
N GLU A 252 9.57 -5.34 17.96
CA GLU A 252 10.77 -5.12 18.74
C GLU A 252 10.42 -4.43 20.06
N VAL A 253 10.81 -5.05 21.17
CA VAL A 253 10.65 -4.53 22.54
C VAL A 253 11.96 -4.78 23.28
N HIS A 254 12.62 -3.70 23.72
CA HIS A 254 13.91 -3.75 24.43
C HIS A 254 15.04 -4.49 23.67
N GLY A 255 15.08 -4.39 22.34
CA GLY A 255 16.09 -5.03 21.50
C GLY A 255 15.83 -6.51 21.20
N GLU A 256 14.72 -7.06 21.68
CA GLU A 256 14.28 -8.42 21.37
C GLU A 256 12.98 -8.39 20.55
N ARG A 257 12.84 -9.35 19.63
CA ARG A 257 11.65 -9.46 18.77
C ARG A 257 10.65 -10.45 19.35
N TRP A 258 9.44 -9.96 19.60
CA TRP A 258 8.35 -10.71 20.19
C TRP A 258 7.13 -10.72 19.26
N SER A 259 6.56 -11.90 19.01
CA SER A 259 5.21 -12.01 18.41
C SER A 259 4.20 -12.38 19.49
N LEU A 260 2.93 -12.00 19.31
CA LEU A 260 1.88 -12.35 20.27
C LEU A 260 1.76 -13.87 20.45
N ALA A 261 1.88 -14.63 19.36
CA ALA A 261 1.85 -16.08 19.41
C ALA A 261 3.01 -16.67 20.23
N ALA A 262 4.22 -16.12 20.08
CA ALA A 262 5.38 -16.56 20.86
C ALA A 262 5.23 -16.20 22.36
N LEU A 263 4.78 -14.97 22.65
CA LEU A 263 4.51 -14.50 24.01
C LEU A 263 3.44 -15.33 24.70
N ASP A 264 2.29 -15.54 24.07
CA ASP A 264 1.18 -16.32 24.66
C ASP A 264 1.62 -17.77 24.94
N LYS A 265 2.43 -18.36 24.05
CA LYS A 265 3.02 -19.69 24.23
C LYS A 265 4.00 -19.73 25.40
N GLN A 266 4.86 -18.72 25.56
CA GLN A 266 5.83 -18.65 26.66
C GLN A 266 5.14 -18.35 27.99
N ILE A 267 4.20 -17.40 28.02
CA ILE A 267 3.36 -17.10 29.18
C ILE A 267 2.63 -18.37 29.64
N SER A 268 1.98 -19.09 28.72
CA SER A 268 1.27 -20.33 29.05
C SER A 268 2.20 -21.41 29.61
N ARG A 269 3.44 -21.52 29.09
CA ARG A 269 4.45 -22.45 29.62
C ARG A 269 4.87 -22.05 31.04
N ARG A 270 5.27 -20.79 31.26
CA ARG A 270 5.72 -20.30 32.56
C ARG A 270 4.62 -20.31 33.62
N GLN A 271 3.36 -20.09 33.21
CA GLN A 271 2.20 -20.23 34.10
C GLN A 271 1.99 -21.67 34.58
N GLU A 272 2.27 -22.66 33.74
CA GLU A 272 2.24 -24.07 34.15
C GLU A 272 3.42 -24.38 35.08
N ASP A 273 4.62 -23.84 34.81
CA ASP A 273 5.81 -24.02 35.63
C ASP A 273 5.69 -23.36 37.02
N ALA A 274 4.86 -22.32 37.16
CA ALA A 274 4.56 -21.65 38.42
C ALA A 274 3.60 -22.45 39.33
N LYS A 275 2.86 -23.43 38.78
CA LYS A 275 1.93 -24.28 39.55
C LYS A 275 2.67 -25.46 40.17
N LEU A 276 2.23 -25.89 41.36
CA LEU A 276 2.74 -27.11 41.98
C LEU A 276 2.39 -28.35 41.16
N VAL A 277 1.14 -28.39 40.69
CA VAL A 277 0.61 -29.42 39.80
C VAL A 277 0.12 -28.69 38.55
N PRO A 278 0.90 -28.71 37.45
CA PRO A 278 0.47 -28.20 36.17
C PRO A 278 -0.86 -28.86 35.76
N GLN A 279 -1.74 -28.10 35.11
CA GLN A 279 -2.98 -28.67 34.56
C GLN A 279 -2.68 -29.71 33.47
N ARG A 280 -1.50 -29.61 32.84
CA ARG A 280 -0.97 -30.64 31.92
C ARG A 280 -0.47 -31.90 32.64
N ALA A 281 0.02 -31.79 33.88
CA ALA A 281 0.46 -32.92 34.71
C ALA A 281 -0.70 -33.65 35.40
N ALA A 282 -1.83 -32.96 35.64
CA ALA A 282 -3.08 -33.57 36.06
C ALA A 282 -3.67 -34.57 35.04
N ARG A 283 -3.07 -34.68 33.84
CA ARG A 283 -3.48 -35.57 32.75
C ARG A 283 -2.90 -36.99 32.85
N LEU A 284 -2.22 -37.32 33.96
CA LEU A 284 -1.72 -38.67 34.30
C LEU A 284 -0.81 -39.32 33.23
N ASP A 285 -0.07 -38.51 32.47
CA ASP A 285 0.92 -39.03 31.53
C ASP A 285 2.26 -39.15 32.26
N LEU A 286 2.94 -40.30 32.23
CA LEU A 286 4.18 -40.57 32.99
C LEU A 286 5.29 -39.52 32.72
N ARG A 287 5.33 -38.94 31.51
CA ARG A 287 6.25 -37.84 31.15
C ARG A 287 5.87 -36.49 31.77
N SER A 288 4.58 -36.25 32.02
CA SER A 288 4.07 -35.00 32.59
C SER A 288 4.28 -34.90 34.11
N LEU A 289 4.38 -36.04 34.80
CA LEU A 289 4.74 -36.11 36.22
C LEU A 289 6.23 -35.77 36.48
N ILE A 290 7.11 -36.00 35.50
CA ILE A 290 8.53 -35.63 35.56
C ILE A 290 8.72 -34.10 35.46
N GLN A 291 7.74 -33.38 34.91
CA GLN A 291 7.77 -31.91 34.76
C GLN A 291 7.18 -31.16 35.98
N LEU A 292 6.89 -31.85 37.08
CA LEU A 292 6.40 -31.21 38.30
C LEU A 292 7.50 -30.30 38.87
N ASN A 293 7.22 -29.01 39.00
CA ASN A 293 8.17 -28.04 39.50
C ASN A 293 8.13 -28.00 41.04
N TYR A 294 8.88 -28.89 41.67
CA TYR A 294 8.90 -29.03 43.14
C TYR A 294 9.63 -27.88 43.86
N SER A 295 10.41 -27.06 43.15
CA SER A 295 11.14 -25.94 43.74
C SER A 295 10.21 -24.74 44.00
N PRO A 296 10.06 -24.26 45.25
CA PRO A 296 9.30 -23.04 45.54
C PRO A 296 9.95 -21.79 44.95
N ALA A 297 11.30 -21.72 44.92
CA ALA A 297 12.03 -20.60 44.33
C ALA A 297 11.82 -20.53 42.80
N GLY A 298 11.90 -21.68 42.11
CA GLY A 298 11.66 -21.75 40.67
C GLY A 298 10.21 -21.40 40.28
N ARG A 299 9.23 -21.69 41.16
CA ARG A 299 7.84 -21.27 40.95
C ARG A 299 7.63 -19.77 41.13
N GLN A 300 8.31 -19.15 42.09
CA GLN A 300 8.28 -17.69 42.27
C GLN A 300 8.95 -16.97 41.10
N GLU A 301 10.08 -17.49 40.62
CA GLU A 301 10.77 -16.97 39.43
C GLU A 301 9.89 -17.07 38.18
N ALA A 302 9.27 -18.24 37.94
CA ALA A 302 8.34 -18.40 36.83
C ALA A 302 7.13 -17.46 36.93
N ALA A 303 6.60 -17.22 38.14
CA ALA A 303 5.52 -16.26 38.36
C ALA A 303 5.96 -14.81 38.07
N ALA A 304 7.19 -14.44 38.46
CA ALA A 304 7.76 -13.12 38.16
C ALA A 304 7.98 -12.94 36.64
N GLU A 305 8.50 -13.97 35.96
CA GLU A 305 8.68 -13.97 34.51
C GLU A 305 7.34 -13.85 33.76
N VAL A 306 6.27 -14.49 34.23
CA VAL A 306 4.91 -14.28 33.69
C VAL A 306 4.49 -12.82 33.82
N GLY A 307 4.80 -12.16 34.94
CA GLY A 307 4.56 -10.74 35.14
C GLY A 307 5.29 -9.89 34.09
N TYR A 308 6.59 -10.14 33.89
CA TYR A 308 7.41 -9.46 32.89
C TYR A 308 6.91 -9.66 31.45
N LEU A 309 6.62 -10.91 31.06
CA LEU A 309 6.11 -11.23 29.72
C LEU A 309 4.74 -10.60 29.45
N LYS A 310 3.90 -10.44 30.47
CA LYS A 310 2.63 -9.70 30.33
C LYS A 310 2.84 -8.22 30.03
N LEU A 311 3.84 -7.58 30.67
CA LEU A 311 4.21 -6.20 30.36
C LEU A 311 4.70 -6.06 28.92
N ILE A 312 5.56 -6.99 28.46
CA ILE A 312 5.98 -7.02 27.04
C ILE A 312 4.77 -7.20 26.13
N ARG A 313 3.84 -8.10 26.47
CA ARG A 313 2.62 -8.34 25.69
C ARG A 313 1.76 -7.09 25.57
N GLU A 314 1.60 -6.31 26.63
CA GLU A 314 0.86 -5.03 26.59
C GLU A 314 1.55 -4.01 25.67
N GLU A 315 2.88 -3.94 25.70
CA GLU A 315 3.65 -3.08 24.80
C GLU A 315 3.53 -3.50 23.34
N VAL A 316 3.57 -4.81 23.04
CA VAL A 316 3.32 -5.33 21.68
C VAL A 316 1.91 -5.00 21.21
N VAL A 317 0.89 -5.14 22.07
CA VAL A 317 -0.49 -4.75 21.75
C VAL A 317 -0.58 -3.26 21.44
N ARG A 318 0.11 -2.41 22.20
CA ARG A 318 0.19 -0.97 21.93
C ARG A 318 0.82 -0.69 20.56
N GLN A 319 1.91 -1.37 20.20
CA GLN A 319 2.53 -1.23 18.88
C GLN A 319 1.63 -1.72 17.74
N ILE A 320 0.89 -2.81 17.95
CA ILE A 320 -0.11 -3.31 16.98
C ILE A 320 -1.16 -2.23 16.72
N GLU A 321 -1.73 -1.65 17.78
CA GLU A 321 -2.76 -0.61 17.64
C GLU A 321 -2.19 0.64 16.94
N GLN A 322 -0.95 1.03 17.25
CA GLN A 322 -0.27 2.11 16.54
C GLN A 322 -0.11 1.85 15.03
N ARG A 323 0.12 0.59 14.62
CA ARG A 323 0.16 0.22 13.20
C ARG A 323 -1.22 0.05 12.56
N ARG A 324 -2.22 -0.33 13.35
CA ARG A 324 -3.61 -0.53 12.90
C ARG A 324 -4.29 0.78 12.55
N GLN A 325 -4.13 1.80 13.39
CA GLN A 325 -4.76 3.12 13.24
C GLN A 325 -4.57 3.76 11.85
N PRO A 326 -3.36 3.86 11.28
CA PRO A 326 -3.19 4.41 9.94
C PRO A 326 -3.88 3.56 8.87
N LEU A 327 -3.88 2.23 8.95
CA LEU A 327 -4.55 1.35 7.98
C LEU A 327 -6.08 1.54 8.00
N VAL A 328 -6.66 1.67 9.20
CA VAL A 328 -8.10 1.91 9.37
C VAL A 328 -8.48 3.30 8.84
N THR A 329 -7.66 4.31 9.13
CA THR A 329 -7.87 5.69 8.64
C THR A 329 -7.78 5.72 7.12
N ASP A 330 -6.75 5.09 6.54
CA ASP A 330 -6.55 5.00 5.10
C ASP A 330 -7.72 4.29 4.39
N ARG A 331 -8.28 3.24 4.99
CA ARG A 331 -9.48 2.56 4.47
C ARG A 331 -10.69 3.48 4.52
N ALA A 332 -10.88 4.20 5.63
CA ALA A 332 -12.01 5.11 5.80
C ALA A 332 -11.99 6.25 4.77
N LEU A 333 -10.82 6.89 4.57
CA LEU A 333 -10.63 7.94 3.56
C LEU A 333 -10.86 7.42 2.14
N ALA A 334 -10.38 6.22 1.82
CA ALA A 334 -10.61 5.62 0.50
C ALA A 334 -12.09 5.28 0.26
N ARG A 335 -12.81 4.84 1.29
CA ARG A 335 -14.27 4.63 1.21
C ARG A 335 -14.99 5.95 0.92
N GLU A 336 -14.66 6.99 1.67
CA GLU A 336 -15.26 8.31 1.47
C GLU A 336 -14.98 8.86 0.06
N MET A 337 -13.78 8.64 -0.47
CA MET A 337 -13.43 8.99 -1.85
C MET A 337 -14.33 8.26 -2.86
N VAL A 338 -14.58 6.95 -2.67
CA VAL A 338 -15.50 6.19 -3.53
C VAL A 338 -16.90 6.75 -3.45
N ASP A 339 -17.42 6.98 -2.24
CA ASP A 339 -18.78 7.49 -2.04
C ASP A 339 -18.97 8.85 -2.75
N ILE A 340 -18.00 9.77 -2.64
CA ILE A 340 -18.05 11.10 -3.29
C ILE A 340 -18.02 10.97 -4.83
N LEU A 341 -17.13 10.14 -5.37
CA LEU A 341 -17.00 9.97 -6.82
C LEU A 341 -18.19 9.21 -7.41
N ASP A 342 -18.75 8.23 -6.69
CA ASP A 342 -19.95 7.51 -7.08
C ASP A 342 -21.18 8.43 -7.11
N ASP A 343 -21.35 9.29 -6.10
CA ASP A 343 -22.41 10.31 -6.09
C ASP A 343 -22.28 11.29 -7.27
N ALA A 344 -21.04 11.70 -7.58
CA ALA A 344 -20.77 12.55 -8.73
C ALA A 344 -21.10 11.83 -10.04
N GLN A 345 -20.73 10.56 -10.19
CA GLN A 345 -21.00 9.77 -11.39
C GLN A 345 -22.49 9.48 -11.57
N ALA A 346 -23.19 9.12 -10.49
CA ALA A 346 -24.65 8.90 -10.51
C ALA A 346 -25.42 10.16 -10.92
N SER A 347 -24.94 11.34 -10.49
CA SER A 347 -25.48 12.64 -10.89
C SER A 347 -25.31 12.90 -12.39
N GLU A 348 -24.16 12.52 -12.98
CA GLU A 348 -23.95 12.64 -14.43
C GLU A 348 -24.77 11.62 -15.23
N ILE A 349 -24.84 10.36 -14.79
CA ILE A 349 -25.66 9.32 -15.45
C ILE A 349 -27.14 9.72 -15.47
N SER A 350 -27.62 10.34 -14.39
CA SER A 350 -29.00 10.84 -14.32
C SER A 350 -29.26 11.98 -15.32
N ARG A 351 -28.23 12.72 -15.72
CA ARG A 351 -28.30 13.80 -16.71
C ARG A 351 -28.25 13.28 -18.15
N THR A 352 -27.50 12.21 -18.43
CA THR A 352 -27.33 11.66 -19.79
C THR A 352 -28.47 10.75 -20.25
N ARG A 353 -29.45 10.43 -19.38
CA ARG A 353 -30.65 9.64 -19.71
C ARG A 353 -31.56 10.21 -20.80
N GLU A 354 -31.22 11.35 -21.39
CA GLU A 354 -31.85 11.92 -22.60
C GLU A 354 -31.09 11.51 -23.90
N ASP A 355 -30.93 10.20 -24.16
CA ASP A 355 -30.38 9.60 -25.41
C ASP A 355 -28.84 9.55 -25.60
N LYS A 356 -28.02 9.63 -24.53
CA LYS A 356 -26.56 9.38 -24.66
C LYS A 356 -26.07 8.21 -23.81
N ASP A 357 -25.29 7.33 -24.45
CA ASP A 357 -24.58 6.24 -23.77
C ASP A 357 -23.62 6.79 -22.71
N ILE A 358 -23.40 6.01 -21.65
CA ILE A 358 -22.43 6.33 -20.60
C ILE A 358 -21.05 6.33 -21.28
N PRO A 359 -20.28 7.43 -21.19
CA PRO A 359 -19.00 7.53 -21.88
C PRO A 359 -17.99 6.53 -21.31
N GLU A 360 -17.20 5.90 -22.19
CA GLU A 360 -16.20 4.90 -21.80
C GLU A 360 -15.08 5.55 -20.95
N PRO A 361 -14.56 4.85 -19.92
CA PRO A 361 -13.57 5.43 -19.04
C PRO A 361 -12.25 5.69 -19.77
N LYS A 362 -11.73 6.91 -19.64
CA LYS A 362 -10.43 7.31 -20.19
C LYS A 362 -9.37 7.35 -19.09
N TYR A 363 -8.49 6.35 -19.09
CA TYR A 363 -7.46 6.21 -18.07
C TYR A 363 -6.17 6.97 -18.41
N GLU A 364 -5.59 7.62 -17.41
CA GLU A 364 -4.22 8.15 -17.45
C GLU A 364 -3.20 7.07 -17.03
N ALA A 365 -1.95 7.19 -17.50
CA ALA A 365 -0.91 6.19 -17.25
C ALA A 365 -0.68 5.89 -15.74
N TYR A 366 -0.82 6.89 -14.86
CA TYR A 366 -0.67 6.66 -13.42
C TYR A 366 -1.86 5.90 -12.80
N GLN A 367 -3.07 6.07 -13.35
CA GLN A 367 -4.28 5.37 -12.91
C GLN A 367 -4.17 3.88 -13.23
N MET A 368 -3.65 3.56 -14.42
CA MET A 368 -3.42 2.18 -14.84
C MET A 368 -2.37 1.46 -13.99
N ARG A 369 -1.28 2.15 -13.62
CA ARG A 369 -0.32 1.62 -12.64
C ARG A 369 -0.96 1.38 -11.27
N SER A 370 -1.93 2.22 -10.87
CA SER A 370 -2.67 2.01 -9.62
C SER A 370 -3.58 0.77 -9.73
N PHE A 371 -4.30 0.61 -10.84
CA PHE A 371 -5.09 -0.59 -11.10
C PHE A 371 -4.26 -1.85 -11.09
N GLU A 372 -3.12 -1.84 -11.79
CA GLU A 372 -2.22 -2.98 -11.81
C GLU A 372 -1.77 -3.33 -10.39
N SER A 373 -1.34 -2.34 -9.60
CA SER A 373 -0.96 -2.58 -8.21
C SER A 373 -2.11 -3.08 -7.34
N SER A 374 -3.34 -2.68 -7.62
CA SER A 374 -4.55 -3.11 -6.91
C SER A 374 -4.96 -4.53 -7.35
N ALA A 375 -4.87 -4.85 -8.63
CA ALA A 375 -5.07 -6.19 -9.19
C ALA A 375 -4.07 -7.20 -8.60
N GLU A 376 -2.78 -6.82 -8.53
CA GLU A 376 -1.73 -7.61 -7.85
C GLU A 376 -2.07 -7.86 -6.38
N THR A 377 -2.52 -6.82 -5.66
CA THR A 377 -2.83 -6.93 -4.22
C THR A 377 -4.04 -7.83 -3.96
N LEU A 378 -5.02 -7.79 -4.86
CA LEU A 378 -6.28 -8.53 -4.73
C LEU A 378 -6.22 -9.94 -5.35
N HIS A 379 -5.21 -10.21 -6.19
CA HIS A 379 -5.18 -11.34 -7.12
C HIS A 379 -6.46 -11.39 -7.98
N ASP A 380 -6.92 -10.23 -8.46
CA ASP A 380 -8.15 -10.10 -9.24
C ASP A 380 -7.86 -10.22 -10.74
N SER A 381 -8.29 -11.33 -11.33
CA SER A 381 -8.11 -11.63 -12.74
C SER A 381 -8.90 -10.67 -13.65
N LYS A 382 -10.06 -10.16 -13.22
CA LYS A 382 -10.87 -9.25 -14.04
C LYS A 382 -10.21 -7.89 -14.18
N LEU A 383 -9.72 -7.33 -13.07
CA LEU A 383 -8.96 -6.09 -13.08
C LEU A 383 -7.70 -6.23 -13.94
N LEU A 384 -7.04 -7.40 -13.91
CA LEU A 384 -5.89 -7.67 -14.77
C LEU A 384 -6.25 -7.61 -16.27
N HIS A 385 -7.40 -8.18 -16.67
CA HIS A 385 -7.86 -8.11 -18.05
C HIS A 385 -8.16 -6.67 -18.48
N GLU A 386 -8.78 -5.86 -17.62
CA GLU A 386 -9.01 -4.45 -17.92
C GLU A 386 -7.70 -3.67 -18.12
N VAL A 387 -6.68 -3.96 -17.29
CA VAL A 387 -5.33 -3.40 -17.46
C VAL A 387 -4.72 -3.80 -18.79
N HIS A 388 -4.78 -5.08 -19.13
CA HIS A 388 -4.23 -5.61 -20.37
C HIS A 388 -4.90 -5.03 -21.62
N GLU A 389 -6.23 -4.99 -21.67
CA GLU A 389 -6.97 -4.43 -22.80
C GLU A 389 -6.67 -2.96 -23.01
N TRP A 390 -6.55 -2.19 -21.92
CA TRP A 390 -6.14 -0.80 -22.01
C TRP A 390 -4.72 -0.66 -22.56
N GLU A 391 -3.75 -1.43 -22.06
CA GLU A 391 -2.36 -1.34 -22.52
C GLU A 391 -2.25 -1.71 -24.01
N LYS A 392 -2.97 -2.73 -24.46
CA LYS A 392 -3.05 -3.17 -25.86
C LYS A 392 -3.71 -2.13 -26.76
N ASN A 393 -4.67 -1.38 -26.26
CA ASN A 393 -5.30 -0.27 -26.99
C ASN A 393 -4.42 0.98 -26.99
N ALA A 394 -3.75 1.27 -25.88
CA ALA A 394 -2.83 2.39 -25.75
C ALA A 394 -1.58 2.18 -26.61
N SER A 395 -1.06 0.96 -26.71
CA SER A 395 0.11 0.63 -27.54
C SER A 395 -0.14 0.80 -29.04
N LYS A 396 -1.40 0.79 -29.49
CA LYS A 396 -1.75 1.14 -30.88
C LYS A 396 -1.49 2.63 -31.18
N ASN A 397 -1.59 3.47 -30.15
CA ASN A 397 -1.44 4.91 -30.25
C ASN A 397 -0.04 5.39 -29.80
N ASP A 398 0.61 4.63 -28.91
CA ASP A 398 1.91 4.95 -28.33
C ASP A 398 2.85 3.74 -28.38
N THR A 399 3.86 3.81 -29.25
CA THR A 399 4.84 2.74 -29.45
C THR A 399 5.78 2.52 -28.26
N GLU A 400 5.82 3.44 -27.29
CA GLU A 400 6.63 3.28 -26.09
C GLU A 400 6.01 2.30 -25.07
N ILE A 401 4.72 1.97 -25.22
CA ILE A 401 4.01 1.04 -24.34
C ILE A 401 4.30 -0.41 -24.76
N ASN A 402 5.29 -1.02 -24.10
CA ASN A 402 5.62 -2.43 -24.27
C ASN A 402 4.67 -3.35 -23.46
N TRP A 403 3.42 -3.49 -23.90
CA TRP A 403 2.44 -4.37 -23.25
C TRP A 403 2.87 -5.85 -23.29
N GLU A 404 3.56 -6.27 -24.36
CA GLU A 404 4.01 -7.65 -24.54
C GLU A 404 5.01 -8.06 -23.45
N GLY A 405 6.07 -7.25 -23.25
CA GLY A 405 7.03 -7.48 -22.19
C GLY A 405 6.42 -7.39 -20.79
N ARG A 406 5.42 -6.52 -20.57
CA ARG A 406 4.67 -6.45 -19.30
C ARG A 406 3.86 -7.73 -19.03
N ALA A 407 3.21 -8.29 -20.05
CA ALA A 407 2.44 -9.52 -19.91
C ALA A 407 3.33 -10.70 -19.45
N VAL A 408 4.51 -10.87 -20.08
CA VAL A 408 5.49 -11.90 -19.67
C VAL A 408 6.00 -11.65 -18.25
N ALA A 409 6.28 -10.40 -17.88
CA ALA A 409 6.69 -10.06 -16.52
C ALA A 409 5.62 -10.43 -15.47
N ARG A 410 4.34 -10.19 -15.77
CA ARG A 410 3.20 -10.55 -14.89
C ARG A 410 3.03 -12.05 -14.75
N GLU A 411 3.23 -12.83 -15.81
CA GLU A 411 3.22 -14.29 -15.75
C GLU A 411 4.27 -14.80 -14.75
N ILE A 412 5.51 -14.31 -14.85
CA ILE A 412 6.61 -14.68 -13.96
C ILE A 412 6.28 -14.30 -12.51
N MET A 413 5.87 -13.06 -12.27
CA MET A 413 5.55 -12.57 -10.92
C MET A 413 4.35 -13.29 -10.29
N SER A 414 3.33 -13.60 -11.09
CA SER A 414 2.16 -14.37 -10.61
C SER A 414 2.50 -15.83 -10.35
N GLY A 415 3.42 -16.44 -11.12
CA GLY A 415 3.94 -17.78 -10.86
C GLY A 415 4.61 -17.86 -9.48
N ILE A 416 5.45 -16.88 -9.16
CA ILE A 416 6.07 -16.76 -7.83
C ILE A 416 5.00 -16.65 -6.73
N ALA A 417 3.95 -15.84 -6.94
CA ALA A 417 2.87 -15.70 -5.97
C ALA A 417 2.10 -17.02 -5.74
N VAL A 418 1.90 -17.82 -6.79
CA VAL A 418 1.28 -19.16 -6.68
C VAL A 418 2.18 -20.09 -5.86
N GLU A 419 3.50 -20.09 -6.10
CA GLU A 419 4.44 -20.89 -5.32
C GLU A 419 4.43 -20.49 -3.84
N GLU A 420 4.53 -19.19 -3.53
CA GLU A 420 4.50 -18.72 -2.14
C GLU A 420 3.20 -19.06 -1.41
N THR A 421 2.04 -18.91 -2.07
CA THR A 421 0.74 -19.26 -1.47
C THR A 421 0.58 -20.76 -1.28
N LYS A 422 1.07 -21.57 -2.23
CA LYS A 422 1.12 -23.03 -2.12
C LYS A 422 1.99 -23.48 -0.96
N GLU A 423 3.18 -22.93 -0.80
CA GLU A 423 4.08 -23.22 0.32
C GLU A 423 3.44 -22.88 1.66
N ARG A 424 2.79 -21.72 1.79
CA ARG A 424 2.06 -21.34 3.01
C ARG A 424 0.94 -22.33 3.34
N LEU A 425 0.18 -22.76 2.33
CA LEU A 425 -0.87 -23.76 2.49
C LEU A 425 -0.30 -25.11 2.93
N GLN A 426 0.76 -25.59 2.29
CA GLN A 426 1.43 -26.85 2.63
C GLN A 426 2.02 -26.81 4.04
N HIS A 427 2.76 -25.75 4.38
CA HIS A 427 3.32 -25.55 5.71
C HIS A 427 2.22 -25.53 6.78
N PHE A 428 1.06 -24.91 6.49
CA PHE A 428 -0.07 -24.97 7.40
C PHE A 428 -0.67 -26.39 7.51
N LEU A 429 -0.77 -27.16 6.43
CA LEU A 429 -1.27 -28.54 6.48
C LEU A 429 -0.35 -29.46 7.28
N GLU A 430 0.97 -29.33 7.10
CA GLU A 430 1.98 -30.09 7.84
C GLU A 430 2.01 -29.72 9.33
N SER A 431 1.94 -28.42 9.62
CA SER A 431 2.04 -27.88 10.98
C SER A 431 0.69 -27.58 11.63
N LYS A 432 -0.43 -28.03 11.05
CA LYS A 432 -1.82 -27.65 11.40
C LYS A 432 -2.11 -27.70 12.90
N LYS A 433 -1.57 -28.71 13.58
CA LYS A 433 -1.79 -28.93 15.01
C LYS A 433 -1.05 -27.89 15.88
N VAL A 434 0.07 -27.36 15.41
CA VAL A 434 0.97 -26.47 16.17
C VAL A 434 0.91 -25.02 15.67
N ALA A 435 0.32 -24.78 14.50
CA ALA A 435 0.07 -23.45 13.96
C ALA A 435 -0.68 -22.58 14.97
N SER A 436 -0.17 -21.37 15.17
CA SER A 436 -0.80 -20.38 16.05
C SER A 436 -1.92 -19.68 15.29
N LEU A 437 -3.13 -19.75 15.84
CA LEU A 437 -4.35 -19.22 15.24
C LEU A 437 -4.77 -17.94 15.97
N HIS A 438 -5.24 -16.96 15.21
CA HIS A 438 -5.84 -15.76 15.76
C HIS A 438 -7.29 -16.03 16.19
N LEU A 439 -7.64 -15.70 17.42
CA LEU A 439 -8.99 -15.93 17.98
C LEU A 439 -9.80 -14.64 18.16
N GLY A 440 -9.28 -13.49 17.72
CA GLY A 440 -9.82 -12.16 18.04
C GLY A 440 -9.23 -11.58 19.33
N ASP A 441 -9.37 -10.27 19.54
CA ASP A 441 -8.92 -9.53 20.73
C ASP A 441 -7.47 -9.81 21.14
N HIS A 442 -6.57 -9.92 20.15
CA HIS A 442 -5.15 -10.28 20.35
C HIS A 442 -4.93 -11.61 21.08
N ARG A 443 -5.92 -12.50 21.10
CA ARG A 443 -5.80 -13.85 21.66
C ARG A 443 -5.30 -14.81 20.59
N THR A 444 -4.44 -15.73 21.01
CA THR A 444 -3.96 -16.83 20.17
C THR A 444 -4.33 -18.18 20.76
N GLY A 445 -4.40 -19.20 19.92
CA GLY A 445 -4.58 -20.58 20.35
C GLY A 445 -4.07 -21.57 19.32
N THR A 446 -3.93 -22.84 19.71
CA THR A 446 -3.48 -23.91 18.80
C THR A 446 -4.45 -25.08 18.81
N LEU A 447 -4.60 -25.78 17.67
CA LEU A 447 -5.41 -26.99 17.61
C LEU A 447 -4.90 -28.08 18.57
N ARG A 448 -3.59 -28.12 18.83
CA ARG A 448 -2.95 -29.02 19.80
C ARG A 448 -3.52 -28.87 21.21
N GLU A 449 -3.99 -27.69 21.61
CA GLU A 449 -4.55 -27.47 22.95
C GLU A 449 -5.95 -28.05 23.10
N VAL A 450 -6.62 -28.33 21.98
CA VAL A 450 -8.06 -28.57 21.91
C VAL A 450 -8.40 -29.98 21.40
N GLU A 451 -7.54 -30.57 20.56
CA GLU A 451 -7.65 -31.95 20.08
C GLU A 451 -7.29 -32.96 21.19
N ALA A 452 -8.21 -33.88 21.51
CA ALA A 452 -7.99 -34.98 22.43
C ALA A 452 -7.16 -36.05 21.73
N ARG A 453 -6.08 -36.44 22.39
CA ARG A 453 -5.08 -37.41 21.95
C ARG A 453 -5.18 -38.71 22.71
N THR A 454 -5.77 -38.69 23.90
CA THR A 454 -5.95 -39.86 24.76
C THR A 454 -7.42 -40.15 25.05
N LEU A 455 -7.71 -41.41 25.38
CA LEU A 455 -9.03 -41.86 25.84
C LEU A 455 -9.49 -41.11 27.10
N THR A 456 -8.56 -40.77 27.99
CA THR A 456 -8.84 -39.97 29.19
C THR A 456 -9.20 -38.53 28.84
N GLU A 457 -8.56 -37.92 27.85
CA GLU A 457 -8.96 -36.60 27.33
C GLU A 457 -10.33 -36.66 26.65
N TYR A 458 -10.65 -37.76 25.94
CA TYR A 458 -11.97 -37.95 25.37
C TYR A 458 -13.07 -38.05 26.45
N LEU A 459 -12.79 -38.72 27.58
CA LEU A 459 -13.72 -38.83 28.70
C LEU A 459 -13.81 -37.53 29.52
N ALA A 460 -12.70 -36.83 29.73
CA ALA A 460 -12.68 -35.54 30.42
C ALA A 460 -13.52 -34.47 29.69
N ARG A 461 -13.68 -34.59 28.37
CA ARG A 461 -14.59 -33.74 27.57
C ARG A 461 -16.05 -33.79 28.03
N ALA A 462 -16.50 -34.90 28.61
CA ALA A 462 -17.86 -35.02 29.13
C ALA A 462 -18.13 -34.08 30.31
N ILE A 463 -17.09 -33.68 31.04
CA ILE A 463 -17.16 -32.87 32.28
C ILE A 463 -16.59 -31.45 32.05
N GLU A 464 -16.25 -31.09 30.80
CA GLU A 464 -15.73 -29.75 30.48
C GLU A 464 -16.71 -28.63 30.87
N SER A 465 -16.14 -27.53 31.36
CA SER A 465 -16.85 -26.27 31.59
C SER A 465 -17.36 -25.65 30.28
N THR A 466 -18.38 -24.78 30.37
CA THR A 466 -18.90 -24.00 29.24
C THR A 466 -17.81 -23.19 28.56
N GLU A 467 -16.97 -22.49 29.33
CA GLU A 467 -15.86 -21.67 28.81
C GLU A 467 -14.84 -22.49 28.01
N GLN A 468 -14.49 -23.71 28.47
CA GLN A 468 -13.58 -24.59 27.73
C GLN A 468 -14.19 -25.12 26.44
N ARG A 469 -15.50 -25.41 26.46
CA ARG A 469 -16.24 -25.82 25.24
C ARG A 469 -16.28 -24.69 24.22
N ASP A 470 -16.49 -23.47 24.67
CA ASP A 470 -16.54 -22.28 23.82
C ASP A 470 -15.16 -21.97 23.25
N PHE A 471 -14.11 -21.94 24.08
CA PHE A 471 -12.72 -21.80 23.62
C PHE A 471 -12.36 -22.85 22.56
N ARG A 472 -12.72 -24.12 22.78
CA ARG A 472 -12.53 -25.17 21.77
C ARG A 472 -13.25 -24.86 20.47
N ARG A 473 -14.51 -24.44 20.53
CA ARG A 473 -15.30 -24.11 19.34
C ARG A 473 -14.64 -22.96 18.59
N THR A 474 -14.21 -21.91 19.28
CA THR A 474 -13.50 -20.77 18.68
C THR A 474 -12.20 -21.20 18.02
N VAL A 475 -11.36 -22.02 18.67
CA VAL A 475 -10.10 -22.50 18.06
C VAL A 475 -10.36 -23.35 16.82
N LYS A 476 -11.35 -24.24 16.86
CA LYS A 476 -11.71 -25.07 15.70
C LYS A 476 -12.25 -24.23 14.54
N LEU A 477 -13.09 -23.25 14.85
CA LEU A 477 -13.63 -22.31 13.88
C LEU A 477 -12.49 -21.50 13.24
N ALA A 478 -11.62 -20.90 14.05
CA ALA A 478 -10.47 -20.13 13.58
C ALA A 478 -9.52 -20.98 12.72
N ALA A 479 -9.31 -22.27 13.06
CA ALA A 479 -8.52 -23.17 12.24
C ALA A 479 -9.16 -23.46 10.87
N HIS A 480 -10.48 -23.62 10.84
CA HIS A 480 -11.22 -23.85 9.60
C HIS A 480 -11.24 -22.58 8.73
N GLU A 481 -11.47 -21.42 9.33
CA GLU A 481 -11.42 -20.13 8.64
C GLU A 481 -10.02 -19.81 8.10
N HIS A 482 -8.97 -20.05 8.89
CA HIS A 482 -7.59 -19.85 8.43
C HIS A 482 -7.25 -20.79 7.26
N HIS A 483 -7.68 -22.05 7.35
CA HIS A 483 -7.52 -22.98 6.23
C HIS A 483 -8.28 -22.52 4.98
N GLY A 484 -9.56 -22.15 5.12
CA GLY A 484 -10.38 -21.66 4.03
C GLY A 484 -9.81 -20.41 3.37
N ARG A 485 -9.22 -19.50 4.16
CA ARG A 485 -8.48 -18.33 3.65
C ARG A 485 -7.27 -18.72 2.83
N LEU A 486 -6.39 -19.58 3.34
CA LEU A 486 -5.21 -20.03 2.59
C LEU A 486 -5.57 -20.76 1.28
N VAL A 487 -6.65 -21.56 1.29
CA VAL A 487 -7.16 -22.20 0.08
C VAL A 487 -7.67 -21.15 -0.90
N SER A 488 -8.48 -20.19 -0.44
CA SER A 488 -8.99 -19.11 -1.30
C SER A 488 -7.88 -18.21 -1.84
N GLU A 489 -6.84 -17.91 -1.07
CA GLU A 489 -5.66 -17.16 -1.51
C GLU A 489 -4.92 -17.92 -2.61
N PHE A 490 -4.71 -19.23 -2.45
CA PHE A 490 -4.09 -20.07 -3.46
C PHE A 490 -4.93 -20.16 -4.73
N GLU A 491 -6.25 -20.36 -4.63
CA GLU A 491 -7.15 -20.40 -5.78
C GLU A 491 -7.15 -19.07 -6.54
N LYS A 492 -7.25 -17.94 -5.84
CA LYS A 492 -7.17 -16.61 -6.47
C LYS A 492 -5.83 -16.36 -7.14
N ALA A 493 -4.73 -16.72 -6.49
CA ALA A 493 -3.39 -16.61 -7.08
C ALA A 493 -3.29 -17.46 -8.35
N GLN A 494 -3.88 -18.66 -8.36
CA GLN A 494 -3.91 -19.54 -9.51
C GLN A 494 -4.76 -18.98 -10.66
N GLU A 495 -5.95 -18.46 -10.37
CA GLU A 495 -6.81 -17.80 -11.36
C GLU A 495 -6.13 -16.55 -11.95
N TYR A 496 -5.48 -15.74 -11.11
CA TYR A 496 -4.71 -14.58 -11.54
C TYR A 496 -3.52 -14.99 -12.41
N HIS A 497 -2.79 -16.04 -12.04
CA HIS A 497 -1.69 -16.56 -12.84
C HIS A 497 -2.16 -17.12 -14.18
N HIS A 498 -3.30 -17.84 -14.21
CA HIS A 498 -3.88 -18.33 -15.46
C HIS A 498 -4.20 -17.18 -16.41
N ALA A 499 -4.84 -16.12 -15.91
CA ALA A 499 -5.11 -14.91 -16.70
C ALA A 499 -3.81 -14.26 -17.21
N ALA A 500 -2.79 -14.15 -16.35
CA ALA A 500 -1.49 -13.60 -16.75
C ALA A 500 -0.80 -14.46 -17.83
N HIS A 501 -0.88 -15.79 -17.71
CA HIS A 501 -0.34 -16.74 -18.68
C HIS A 501 -1.07 -16.65 -20.02
N GLU A 502 -2.40 -16.52 -20.04
CA GLU A 502 -3.17 -16.31 -21.28
C GLU A 502 -2.72 -15.03 -22.00
N MET A 503 -2.53 -13.93 -21.25
CA MET A 503 -2.03 -12.66 -21.81
C MET A 503 -0.58 -12.75 -22.29
N ALA A 504 0.29 -13.48 -21.59
CA ALA A 504 1.67 -13.69 -21.99
C ALA A 504 1.78 -14.61 -23.23
N PHE A 505 0.86 -15.55 -23.38
CA PHE A 505 0.77 -16.41 -24.56
C PHE A 505 0.48 -15.62 -25.85
N ASP A 506 -0.26 -14.51 -25.75
CA ASP A 506 -0.45 -13.56 -26.85
C ASP A 506 0.84 -12.78 -27.20
N ALA A 507 1.78 -12.70 -26.26
CA ALA A 507 3.02 -11.91 -26.33
C ALA A 507 4.28 -12.76 -26.59
N LYS A 508 4.14 -13.98 -27.14
CA LYS A 508 5.23 -14.96 -27.30
C LYS A 508 6.51 -14.39 -27.89
N GLU A 509 7.63 -14.88 -27.36
CA GLU A 509 9.02 -14.57 -27.78
C GLU A 509 9.54 -13.18 -27.40
N ARG A 510 8.81 -12.41 -26.59
CA ARG A 510 9.30 -11.13 -26.05
C ARG A 510 10.01 -11.29 -24.72
N GLU A 511 11.01 -10.44 -24.52
CA GLU A 511 11.69 -10.32 -23.24
C GLU A 511 10.80 -9.65 -22.19
N PRO A 512 10.81 -10.13 -20.93
CA PRO A 512 10.01 -9.56 -19.87
C PRO A 512 10.47 -8.14 -19.53
N THR A 513 9.52 -7.23 -19.41
CA THR A 513 9.77 -5.83 -19.01
C THR A 513 9.31 -5.63 -17.57
N PHE A 514 10.22 -5.80 -16.62
CA PHE A 514 9.94 -5.59 -15.20
C PHE A 514 10.03 -4.12 -14.78
N THR A 515 9.12 -3.69 -13.91
CA THR A 515 9.24 -2.44 -13.15
C THR A 515 10.40 -2.54 -12.15
N ASP A 516 10.93 -1.40 -11.71
CA ASP A 516 11.93 -1.34 -10.64
C ASP A 516 11.46 -2.09 -9.37
N LYS A 517 10.14 -2.15 -9.12
CA LYS A 517 9.57 -2.87 -7.98
C LYS A 517 9.69 -4.37 -8.16
N GLU A 518 9.32 -4.87 -9.33
CA GLU A 518 9.35 -6.30 -9.61
C GLU A 518 10.79 -6.81 -9.70
N LYS A 519 11.73 -6.04 -10.28
CA LYS A 519 13.17 -6.40 -10.27
C LYS A 519 13.69 -6.62 -8.85
N VAL A 520 13.40 -5.70 -7.93
CA VAL A 520 13.78 -5.86 -6.52
C VAL A 520 13.07 -7.05 -5.87
N ASN A 521 11.79 -7.27 -6.16
CA ASN A 521 11.05 -8.41 -5.62
C ASN A 521 11.61 -9.75 -6.13
N LEU A 522 12.02 -9.84 -7.40
CA LEU A 522 12.72 -10.99 -7.96
C LEU A 522 14.05 -11.24 -7.25
N GLU A 523 14.84 -10.20 -6.99
CA GLU A 523 16.08 -10.36 -6.21
C GLU A 523 15.79 -10.86 -4.79
N ILE A 524 14.79 -10.31 -4.11
CA ILE A 524 14.40 -10.75 -2.77
C ILE A 524 13.94 -12.20 -2.78
N HIS A 525 13.19 -12.60 -3.80
CA HIS A 525 12.74 -13.98 -3.97
C HIS A 525 13.92 -14.92 -4.26
N ALA A 526 14.81 -14.54 -5.19
CA ALA A 526 16.02 -15.28 -5.53
C ALA A 526 16.92 -15.52 -4.30
N GLU A 527 17.09 -14.51 -3.45
CA GLU A 527 17.92 -14.63 -2.23
C GLU A 527 17.29 -15.49 -1.13
N ARG A 528 16.00 -15.85 -1.26
CA ARG A 528 15.34 -16.83 -0.38
C ARG A 528 15.49 -18.27 -0.88
N GLN A 529 15.87 -18.46 -2.15
CA GLN A 529 16.01 -19.79 -2.72
C GLN A 529 17.25 -20.50 -2.17
N ASN A 530 17.06 -21.78 -1.84
CA ASN A 530 18.14 -22.66 -1.40
C ASN A 530 18.84 -23.35 -2.57
N ASP A 531 18.17 -23.48 -3.73
CA ASP A 531 18.76 -23.98 -4.96
C ASP A 531 19.52 -22.86 -5.69
N ASP A 532 20.82 -23.02 -5.85
CA ASP A 532 21.68 -22.06 -6.55
C ASP A 532 21.27 -21.88 -8.02
N ALA A 533 20.78 -22.92 -8.69
CA ALA A 533 20.38 -22.81 -10.10
C ALA A 533 19.11 -21.96 -10.28
N GLU A 534 18.13 -22.14 -9.40
CA GLU A 534 16.90 -21.33 -9.40
C GLU A 534 17.19 -19.89 -8.97
N ARG A 535 18.09 -19.70 -7.99
CA ARG A 535 18.55 -18.38 -7.57
C ARG A 535 19.16 -17.61 -8.73
N GLU A 536 20.16 -18.18 -9.42
CA GLU A 536 20.80 -17.50 -10.54
C GLU A 536 19.81 -17.21 -11.68
N ARG A 537 18.88 -18.13 -11.98
CA ARG A 537 17.81 -17.88 -12.96
C ARG A 537 16.97 -16.63 -12.64
N TYR A 538 16.56 -16.44 -11.39
CA TYR A 538 15.79 -15.25 -10.99
C TYR A 538 16.64 -13.98 -10.93
N LEU A 539 17.93 -14.10 -10.58
CA LEU A 539 18.87 -12.98 -10.62
C LEU A 539 19.13 -12.52 -12.06
N ASP A 540 19.28 -13.43 -13.01
CA ASP A 540 19.44 -13.13 -14.43
C ASP A 540 18.22 -12.37 -14.99
N LEU A 541 17.01 -12.76 -14.58
CA LEU A 541 15.77 -12.05 -14.94
C LEU A 541 15.70 -10.65 -14.32
N ALA A 542 16.19 -10.48 -13.09
CA ALA A 542 16.19 -9.18 -12.40
C ALA A 542 17.29 -8.24 -12.93
N ARG A 543 18.39 -8.82 -13.41
CA ARG A 543 19.62 -8.17 -13.86
C ARG A 543 20.00 -8.67 -15.26
N PRO A 544 19.19 -8.36 -16.28
CA PRO A 544 19.56 -8.72 -17.64
C PRO A 544 20.93 -8.09 -17.92
N GLU A 545 21.90 -8.91 -18.36
CA GLU A 545 23.19 -8.37 -18.79
C GLU A 545 22.90 -7.30 -19.84
N PRO A 546 23.54 -6.12 -19.77
CA PRO A 546 23.34 -5.09 -20.76
C PRO A 546 23.67 -5.69 -22.14
N ASP A 547 22.67 -5.67 -23.01
CA ASP A 547 22.71 -6.21 -24.34
C ASP A 547 24.03 -5.80 -25.00
N GLN A 548 24.78 -6.77 -25.55
CA GLN A 548 26.10 -6.48 -26.14
C GLN A 548 26.03 -5.43 -27.27
N HIS A 549 24.83 -5.11 -27.76
CA HIS A 549 24.54 -4.01 -28.68
C HIS A 549 24.73 -2.61 -28.09
N GLU A 550 24.51 -2.36 -26.79
CA GLU A 550 24.81 -1.05 -26.17
C GLU A 550 26.31 -0.82 -26.00
N ARG A 551 27.10 -1.90 -25.81
CA ARG A 551 28.57 -1.79 -25.76
C ARG A 551 29.17 -1.39 -27.10
N VAL A 552 28.54 -1.72 -28.23
CA VAL A 552 29.01 -1.30 -29.56
C VAL A 552 28.69 0.17 -29.83
N MET A 553 27.56 0.69 -29.33
CA MET A 553 27.20 2.10 -29.48
C MET A 553 28.10 3.03 -28.65
N VAL A 554 28.44 2.65 -27.42
CA VAL A 554 29.37 3.45 -26.57
C VAL A 554 30.83 3.35 -27.08
N ALA A 555 31.19 2.30 -27.79
CA ALA A 555 32.50 2.17 -28.45
C ALA A 555 32.59 2.90 -29.81
N HIS A 556 31.49 3.45 -30.34
CA HIS A 556 31.49 4.31 -31.53
C HIS A 556 31.40 5.81 -31.21
N ASP A 557 31.13 6.17 -29.95
CA ASP A 557 31.12 7.56 -29.46
C ASP A 557 32.26 7.88 -28.47
N ARG A 558 33.33 7.07 -28.47
CA ARG A 558 34.66 7.41 -27.93
C ARG A 558 35.70 7.36 -29.05
#